data_AF-A0A7S0JGR4-F1
#
_entry.id   AF-A0A7S0JGR4-F1
#
_cell.length_a   1.000
_cell.length_b   1.000
_cell.length_c   1.000
_cell.angle_alpha   90.00
_cell.angle_beta   90.00
_cell.angle_gamma   90.00
#
_symmetry.space_group_name_H-M   'P 1'
#
loop_
_entity.id
_entity.type
_entity.pdbx_description
1 polymer ?
#
loop_
_entity_poly.entity_id
_entity_poly.type
_entity_poly.pdbx_seq_one_letter_code
_entity_poly.pdbx_strand_id
1 'polypeptide(L)'
;MQVWYWAAVDERVSAPAPAIGVQGFGYAMRQQCWHARVGSLQPFFDEVSRERGVPTETACVRDAWDKLLPGLIERFDAQHTLGCIAPRPLLIANNAADPRCPRAGVEEAVAAARPAWGRHASRLELLMDESVATAPLPASEWRRGHLITPAMWSKIDAFIERHVR
;
A
#
# COMPACT_ATOMS: atom_id res chain seq x y z
N MET A 1 4.53 5.12 0.87
CA MET A 1 4.97 3.74 1.20
C MET A 1 5.40 3.56 2.65
N GLN A 2 6.30 4.37 3.23
CA GLN A 2 7.01 3.93 4.44
C GLN A 2 6.31 4.16 5.79
N VAL A 3 5.22 4.94 5.82
CA VAL A 3 4.58 5.38 7.08
C VAL A 3 4.07 4.21 7.92
N TRP A 4 3.48 3.16 7.31
CA TRP A 4 2.95 2.04 8.10
C TRP A 4 4.07 1.19 8.70
N TYR A 5 5.18 0.98 7.97
CA TYR A 5 6.33 0.23 8.50
C TYR A 5 6.96 0.97 9.68
N TRP A 6 7.14 2.28 9.57
CA TRP A 6 7.62 3.10 10.69
C TRP A 6 6.72 2.95 11.91
N ALA A 7 5.40 3.09 11.73
CA ALA A 7 4.47 2.93 12.83
C ALA A 7 4.47 1.51 13.40
N ALA A 8 4.64 0.47 12.58
CA ALA A 8 4.67 -0.91 13.03
C ALA A 8 5.87 -1.21 13.94
N VAL A 9 7.01 -0.52 13.77
CA VAL A 9 8.24 -0.76 14.54
C VAL A 9 8.53 0.29 15.61
N ASP A 10 7.85 1.44 15.57
CA ASP A 10 8.05 2.54 16.52
C ASP A 10 6.73 2.92 17.19
N GLU A 11 6.59 2.54 18.46
CA GLU A 11 5.40 2.78 19.26
C GLU A 11 5.18 4.27 19.59
N ARG A 12 6.21 5.13 19.40
CA ARG A 12 6.08 6.58 19.59
C ARG A 12 5.20 7.22 18.51
N VAL A 13 4.97 6.53 17.40
CA VAL A 13 4.02 6.97 16.37
C VAL A 13 2.60 6.72 16.85
N SER A 14 1.90 7.77 17.29
CA SER A 14 0.60 7.67 17.94
C SER A 14 -0.57 7.48 16.98
N ALA A 15 -0.55 8.14 15.81
CA ALA A 15 -1.64 8.14 14.84
C ALA A 15 -1.13 8.25 13.39
N PRO A 16 -0.59 7.17 12.80
CA PRO A 16 -0.15 7.15 11.40
C PRO A 16 -1.31 7.31 10.40
N ALA A 17 -1.03 8.03 9.30
CA ALA A 17 -1.96 8.22 8.19
C ALA A 17 -1.30 8.00 6.81
N PRO A 18 -0.88 6.77 6.42
CA PRO A 18 -0.34 6.50 5.10
C PRO A 18 -1.33 6.87 3.97
N ALA A 19 -0.88 7.72 3.05
CA ALA A 19 -1.58 8.05 1.81
C ALA A 19 -0.93 7.38 0.60
N ILE A 20 -1.71 6.78 -0.31
CA ILE A 20 -1.26 6.11 -1.56
C ILE A 20 0.00 5.24 -1.35
N GLY A 21 -0.01 4.54 -0.23
CA GLY A 21 1.19 4.03 0.40
C GLY A 21 1.14 2.53 0.64
N VAL A 22 0.06 2.08 1.29
CA VAL A 22 -0.17 0.68 1.69
C VAL A 22 -0.30 -0.19 0.46
N GLN A 23 0.48 -1.27 0.41
CA GLN A 23 0.52 -2.19 -0.72
C GLN A 23 0.43 -3.63 -0.27
N GLY A 24 -0.39 -4.41 -0.97
CA GLY A 24 -0.32 -5.86 -0.98
C GLY A 24 0.55 -6.34 -2.13
N PHE A 25 1.85 -6.54 -1.88
CA PHE A 25 2.79 -7.03 -2.91
C PHE A 25 2.40 -8.44 -3.38
N GLY A 26 2.06 -9.32 -2.44
CA GLY A 26 1.57 -10.67 -2.73
C GLY A 26 0.26 -10.64 -3.51
N TYR A 27 -0.67 -9.75 -3.15
CA TYR A 27 -1.89 -9.53 -3.92
C TYR A 27 -1.57 -9.13 -5.37
N ALA A 28 -0.68 -8.14 -5.55
CA ALA A 28 -0.30 -7.65 -6.87
C ALA A 28 0.33 -8.74 -7.75
N MET A 29 1.10 -9.66 -7.16
CA MET A 29 1.65 -10.83 -7.85
C MET A 29 0.55 -11.80 -8.27
N ARG A 30 -0.32 -12.21 -7.33
CA ARG A 30 -1.39 -13.19 -7.59
C ARG A 30 -2.40 -12.69 -8.63
N GLN A 31 -2.68 -11.40 -8.63
CA GLN A 31 -3.66 -10.77 -9.53
C GLN A 31 -3.03 -10.09 -10.74
N GLN A 32 -1.71 -10.25 -10.94
CA GLN A 32 -0.95 -9.67 -12.05
C GLN A 32 -1.15 -8.16 -12.23
N CYS A 33 -1.41 -7.41 -11.15
CA CYS A 33 -1.61 -5.96 -11.17
C CYS A 33 -0.38 -5.17 -10.68
N TRP A 34 0.81 -5.73 -10.87
CA TRP A 34 2.09 -5.15 -10.43
C TRP A 34 2.72 -4.14 -11.41
N HIS A 35 2.23 -4.08 -12.64
CA HIS A 35 2.84 -3.35 -13.75
C HIS A 35 3.09 -1.86 -13.45
N ALA A 36 2.15 -1.17 -12.78
CA ALA A 36 2.32 0.24 -12.45
C ALA A 36 3.39 0.48 -11.38
N ARG A 37 3.61 -0.49 -10.48
CA ARG A 37 4.71 -0.44 -9.52
C ARG A 37 6.04 -0.67 -10.23
N VAL A 38 6.12 -1.67 -11.11
CA VAL A 38 7.30 -1.91 -11.95
C VAL A 38 7.66 -0.67 -12.76
N GLY A 39 6.68 -0.08 -13.47
CA GLY A 39 6.90 1.14 -14.25
C GLY A 39 7.34 2.35 -13.42
N SER A 40 7.01 2.39 -12.12
CA SER A 40 7.48 3.46 -11.21
C SER A 40 8.93 3.27 -10.75
N LEU A 41 9.49 2.08 -10.92
CA LEU A 41 10.84 1.69 -10.51
C LEU A 41 11.57 0.97 -11.66
N GLN A 42 11.25 1.33 -12.91
CA GLN A 42 11.66 0.59 -14.10
C GLN A 42 13.17 0.27 -14.13
N PRO A 43 14.09 1.21 -13.81
CA PRO A 43 15.52 0.91 -13.85
C PRO A 43 15.95 -0.23 -12.90
N PHE A 44 15.28 -0.38 -11.76
CA PHE A 44 15.55 -1.48 -10.83
C PHE A 44 15.13 -2.83 -11.41
N PHE A 45 13.96 -2.89 -12.03
CA PHE A 45 13.46 -4.12 -12.64
C PHE A 45 14.22 -4.51 -13.91
N ASP A 46 14.61 -3.52 -14.71
CA ASP A 46 15.45 -3.76 -15.89
C ASP A 46 16.79 -4.38 -15.50
N GLU A 47 17.40 -3.91 -14.41
CA GLU A 47 18.66 -4.45 -13.92
C GLU A 47 18.51 -5.89 -13.41
N VAL A 48 17.46 -6.19 -12.64
CA VAL A 48 17.21 -7.57 -12.18
C VAL A 48 16.93 -8.51 -13.36
N SER A 49 16.13 -8.07 -14.33
CA SER A 49 15.85 -8.78 -15.58
C SER A 49 17.13 -9.09 -16.35
N ARG A 50 18.00 -8.08 -16.52
CA ARG A 50 19.30 -8.20 -17.18
C ARG A 50 20.24 -9.18 -16.47
N GLU A 51 20.36 -9.10 -15.15
CA GLU A 51 21.20 -10.02 -14.35
C GLU A 51 20.70 -11.47 -14.41
N ARG A 52 19.38 -11.67 -14.48
CA ARG A 52 18.76 -13.00 -14.54
C ARG A 52 18.67 -13.57 -15.95
N GLY A 53 18.77 -12.73 -16.98
CA GLY A 53 18.62 -13.13 -18.38
C GLY A 53 17.18 -13.54 -18.73
N VAL A 54 16.17 -13.01 -18.02
CA VAL A 54 14.75 -13.32 -18.21
C VAL A 54 13.94 -12.05 -18.33
N PRO A 55 12.82 -12.02 -19.07
CA PRO A 55 11.97 -10.83 -19.16
C PRO A 55 11.35 -10.46 -17.81
N THR A 56 10.91 -9.19 -17.69
CA THR A 56 10.22 -8.66 -16.50
C THR A 56 8.79 -9.20 -16.41
N GLU A 57 8.67 -10.50 -16.13
CA GLU A 57 7.43 -11.21 -15.85
C GLU A 57 7.26 -11.43 -14.33
N THR A 58 6.12 -11.97 -13.90
CA THR A 58 5.77 -12.12 -12.48
C THR A 58 6.85 -12.83 -11.65
N ALA A 59 7.52 -13.84 -12.20
CA ALA A 59 8.63 -14.52 -11.51
C ALA A 59 9.84 -13.59 -11.30
N CYS A 60 10.25 -12.85 -12.34
CA CYS A 60 11.31 -11.85 -12.23
C CYS A 60 10.94 -10.72 -11.24
N VAL A 61 9.67 -10.31 -11.22
CA VAL A 61 9.20 -9.28 -10.28
C VAL A 61 9.24 -9.78 -8.84
N ARG A 62 8.89 -11.06 -8.61
CA ARG A 62 9.04 -11.70 -7.30
C ARG A 62 10.51 -11.77 -6.88
N ASP A 63 11.40 -12.21 -7.76
CA ASP A 63 12.84 -12.29 -7.48
C ASP A 63 13.44 -10.92 -7.19
N ALA A 64 12.98 -9.87 -7.89
CA ALA A 64 13.39 -8.50 -7.63
C ALA A 64 12.98 -8.06 -6.21
N TRP A 65 11.75 -8.37 -5.80
CA TRP A 65 11.30 -8.10 -4.43
C TRP A 65 12.07 -8.88 -3.37
N ASP A 66 12.35 -10.16 -3.62
CA ASP A 66 13.14 -10.97 -2.69
C ASP A 66 14.60 -10.47 -2.60
N LYS A 67 15.18 -10.00 -3.72
CA LYS A 67 16.50 -9.36 -3.73
C LYS A 67 16.51 -8.03 -2.98
N LEU A 68 15.45 -7.22 -3.10
CA LEU A 68 15.35 -5.92 -2.44
C LEU A 68 15.11 -6.05 -0.92
N LEU A 69 14.17 -6.90 -0.53
CA LEU A 69 13.83 -7.17 0.85
C LEU A 69 13.39 -8.64 0.98
N PRO A 70 14.29 -9.54 1.40
CA PRO A 70 13.97 -10.94 1.59
C PRO A 70 12.76 -11.13 2.51
N GLY A 71 11.76 -11.89 2.04
CA GLY A 71 10.50 -12.09 2.75
C GLY A 71 9.51 -10.92 2.69
N LEU A 72 9.68 -9.96 1.76
CA LEU A 72 8.72 -8.87 1.56
C LEU A 72 7.30 -9.39 1.38
N ILE A 73 7.09 -10.38 0.52
CA ILE A 73 5.75 -10.90 0.22
C ILE A 73 5.23 -11.81 1.34
N GLU A 74 6.10 -12.62 1.93
CA GLU A 74 5.74 -13.69 2.85
C GLU A 74 5.62 -13.25 4.31
N ARG A 75 6.31 -12.16 4.70
CA ARG A 75 6.43 -11.73 6.11
C ARG A 75 6.15 -10.26 6.32
N PHE A 76 6.57 -9.41 5.40
CA PHE A 76 6.52 -7.95 5.59
C PHE A 76 5.37 -7.27 4.86
N ASP A 77 4.65 -7.99 3.99
CA ASP A 77 3.54 -7.44 3.22
C ASP A 77 2.47 -6.81 4.11
N ALA A 78 1.66 -5.89 3.58
CA ALA A 78 0.72 -5.11 4.39
C ALA A 78 -0.27 -6.01 5.16
N GLN A 79 -0.70 -7.12 4.57
CA GLN A 79 -1.55 -8.13 5.23
C GLN A 79 -0.94 -8.73 6.51
N HIS A 80 0.39 -8.71 6.64
CA HIS A 80 1.13 -9.27 7.79
C HIS A 80 1.54 -8.20 8.80
N THR A 81 1.78 -6.96 8.36
CA THR A 81 2.40 -5.92 9.20
C THR A 81 1.47 -4.81 9.67
N LEU A 82 0.34 -4.56 8.99
CA LEU A 82 -0.62 -3.55 9.44
C LEU A 82 -1.18 -3.83 10.85
N GLY A 83 -1.37 -5.11 11.18
CA GLY A 83 -1.85 -5.54 12.50
C GLY A 83 -0.93 -5.14 13.66
N CYS A 84 0.37 -4.96 13.41
CA CYS A 84 1.36 -4.55 14.42
C CYS A 84 1.16 -3.12 14.94
N ILE A 85 0.32 -2.33 14.26
CA ILE A 85 0.01 -0.95 14.69
C ILE A 85 -1.10 -0.95 15.76
N ALA A 86 -1.90 -2.00 15.84
CA ALA A 86 -3.00 -2.10 16.79
C ALA A 86 -2.55 -1.93 18.25
N PRO A 87 -3.38 -1.32 19.12
CA PRO A 87 -4.70 -0.74 18.88
C PRO A 87 -4.64 0.78 18.57
N ARG A 88 -3.49 1.30 18.13
CA ARG A 88 -3.32 2.74 17.84
C ARG A 88 -4.24 3.17 16.69
N PRO A 89 -4.73 4.42 16.67
CA PRO A 89 -5.42 4.95 15.50
C PRO A 89 -4.59 4.81 14.22
N LEU A 90 -5.20 4.32 13.15
CA LEU A 90 -4.58 4.22 11.83
C LEU A 90 -5.60 4.64 10.76
N LEU A 91 -5.22 5.62 9.94
CA LEU A 91 -5.95 5.98 8.73
C LEU A 91 -5.17 5.52 7.49
N ILE A 92 -5.78 4.72 6.64
CA ILE A 92 -5.24 4.40 5.33
C ILE A 92 -6.04 5.22 4.31
N ALA A 93 -5.38 6.14 3.62
CA ALA A 93 -6.01 6.96 2.59
C ALA A 93 -5.49 6.52 1.21
N ASN A 94 -6.39 6.09 0.33
CA ASN A 94 -6.02 5.61 -1.00
C ASN A 94 -6.99 6.16 -2.04
N ASN A 95 -6.51 6.35 -3.26
CA ASN A 95 -7.37 6.61 -4.41
C ASN A 95 -7.86 5.25 -4.96
N ALA A 96 -9.15 5.12 -5.21
CA ALA A 96 -9.77 3.92 -5.75
C ALA A 96 -9.17 3.50 -7.10
N ALA A 97 -8.67 4.47 -7.87
CA ALA A 97 -8.02 4.26 -9.14
C ALA A 97 -6.50 4.11 -9.06
N ASP A 98 -5.89 4.07 -7.86
CA ASP A 98 -4.43 3.95 -7.73
C ASP A 98 -3.94 2.61 -8.31
N PRO A 99 -3.19 2.61 -9.42
CA PRO A 99 -2.73 1.39 -10.05
C PRO A 99 -1.52 0.79 -9.32
N ARG A 100 -0.85 1.56 -8.45
CA ARG A 100 0.31 1.11 -7.66
C ARG A 100 -0.09 0.59 -6.28
N CYS A 101 -1.27 0.98 -5.80
CA CYS A 101 -1.88 0.48 -4.57
C CYS A 101 -3.32 0.03 -4.89
N PRO A 102 -3.51 -1.09 -5.61
CA PRO A 102 -4.83 -1.50 -6.09
C PRO A 102 -5.84 -1.62 -4.94
N ARG A 103 -7.03 -1.05 -5.12
CA ARG A 103 -8.13 -1.02 -4.14
C ARG A 103 -8.29 -2.35 -3.40
N ALA A 104 -8.49 -3.43 -4.14
CA ALA A 104 -8.75 -4.74 -3.57
C ALA A 104 -7.56 -5.30 -2.77
N GLY A 105 -6.32 -4.97 -3.14
CA GLY A 105 -5.14 -5.35 -2.35
C GLY A 105 -5.03 -4.56 -1.04
N VAL A 106 -5.42 -3.28 -1.03
CA VAL A 106 -5.50 -2.47 0.19
C VAL A 106 -6.63 -2.97 1.09
N GLU A 107 -7.81 -3.24 0.53
CA GLU A 107 -8.97 -3.78 1.25
C GLU A 107 -8.66 -5.15 1.87
N GLU A 108 -7.97 -6.05 1.14
CA GLU A 108 -7.51 -7.35 1.66
C GLU A 108 -6.57 -7.17 2.86
N ALA A 109 -5.59 -6.26 2.77
CA ALA A 109 -4.68 -5.99 3.87
C ALA A 109 -5.38 -5.40 5.11
N VAL A 110 -6.34 -4.49 4.91
CA VAL A 110 -7.15 -3.93 6.00
C VAL A 110 -8.03 -4.99 6.64
N ALA A 111 -8.64 -5.87 5.85
CA ALA A 111 -9.44 -6.98 6.36
C ALA A 111 -8.60 -7.94 7.21
N ALA A 112 -7.38 -8.28 6.75
CA ALA A 112 -6.44 -9.11 7.49
C ALA A 112 -5.97 -8.48 8.82
N ALA A 113 -5.83 -7.14 8.86
CA ALA A 113 -5.40 -6.42 10.06
C ALA A 113 -6.52 -6.19 11.09
N ARG A 114 -7.79 -6.14 10.65
CA ARG A 114 -8.94 -5.79 11.49
C ARG A 114 -9.07 -6.62 12.79
N PRO A 115 -8.82 -7.94 12.82
CA PRO A 115 -8.87 -8.72 14.05
C PRO A 115 -7.92 -8.21 15.14
N ALA A 116 -6.75 -7.65 14.78
CA ALA A 116 -5.77 -7.14 15.74
C ALA A 116 -6.31 -5.95 16.56
N TRP A 117 -7.24 -5.16 16.00
CA TRP A 117 -7.88 -4.07 16.74
C TRP A 117 -8.96 -4.56 17.71
N GLY A 118 -9.58 -5.72 17.46
CA GLY A 118 -10.68 -6.25 18.28
C GLY A 118 -11.76 -5.22 18.58
N ARG A 119 -12.02 -4.93 19.86
CA ARG A 119 -13.00 -3.91 20.31
C ARG A 119 -12.67 -2.48 19.85
N HIS A 120 -11.45 -2.22 19.40
CA HIS A 120 -10.99 -0.93 18.91
C HIS A 120 -11.13 -0.79 17.39
N ALA A 121 -11.86 -1.67 16.70
CA ALA A 121 -11.97 -1.70 15.24
C ALA A 121 -12.36 -0.35 14.59
N SER A 122 -13.05 0.53 15.32
CA SER A 122 -13.37 1.90 14.87
C SER A 122 -12.15 2.82 14.72
N ARG A 123 -10.99 2.46 15.29
CA ARG A 123 -9.72 3.17 15.17
C ARG A 123 -8.91 2.79 13.91
N LEU A 124 -9.36 1.76 13.18
CA LEU A 124 -8.80 1.39 11.88
C LEU A 124 -9.71 1.95 10.78
N GLU A 125 -9.32 3.08 10.21
CA GLU A 125 -10.07 3.80 9.18
C GLU A 125 -9.45 3.56 7.80
N LEU A 126 -10.31 3.33 6.79
CA LEU A 126 -9.93 3.26 5.37
C LEU A 126 -10.74 4.31 4.61
N LEU A 127 -10.05 5.22 3.92
CA LEU A 127 -10.63 6.09 2.91
C LEU A 127 -10.23 5.56 1.54
N MET A 128 -11.21 5.24 0.71
CA MET A 128 -11.04 4.93 -0.70
C MET A 128 -11.70 6.06 -1.51
N ASP A 129 -10.89 6.97 -2.05
CA ASP A 129 -11.40 8.12 -2.78
C ASP A 129 -11.68 7.77 -4.25
N GLU A 130 -12.91 7.97 -4.68
CA GLU A 130 -13.39 7.68 -6.03
C GLU A 130 -13.49 8.94 -6.91
N SER A 131 -13.08 10.11 -6.41
CA SER A 131 -13.31 11.39 -7.09
C SER A 131 -12.50 11.62 -8.37
N VAL A 132 -11.44 10.83 -8.60
CA VAL A 132 -10.50 11.08 -9.70
C VAL A 132 -10.82 10.25 -10.94
N ALA A 133 -11.04 8.95 -10.75
CA ALA A 133 -11.36 8.01 -11.80
C ALA A 133 -11.85 6.68 -11.21
N THR A 134 -12.39 5.83 -12.08
CA THR A 134 -12.71 4.43 -11.76
C THR A 134 -11.59 3.54 -12.28
N ALA A 135 -11.07 2.63 -11.44
CA ALA A 135 -10.12 1.60 -11.89
C ALA A 135 -10.81 0.51 -12.75
N PRO A 136 -10.06 -0.20 -13.63
CA PRO A 136 -8.63 -0.01 -13.90
C PRO A 136 -8.38 1.14 -14.88
N LEU A 137 -7.31 1.91 -14.64
CA LEU A 137 -6.85 2.94 -15.57
C LEU A 137 -5.92 2.33 -16.64
N PRO A 138 -5.98 2.82 -17.90
CA PRO A 138 -4.99 2.46 -18.90
C PRO A 138 -3.59 2.95 -18.48
N ALA A 139 -2.53 2.29 -18.97
CA ALA A 139 -1.15 2.58 -18.55
C ALA A 139 -0.73 4.04 -18.79
N SER A 140 -1.23 4.66 -19.86
CA SER A 140 -1.02 6.08 -20.18
C SER A 140 -1.58 7.03 -19.10
N GLU A 141 -2.53 6.56 -18.28
CA GLU A 141 -3.25 7.37 -17.29
C GLU A 141 -2.94 6.98 -15.85
N TRP A 142 -2.05 6.02 -15.60
CA TRP A 142 -1.72 5.57 -14.24
C TRP A 142 -1.30 6.70 -13.28
N ARG A 143 -0.71 7.78 -13.80
CA ARG A 143 -0.36 8.95 -13.01
C ARG A 143 -1.59 9.66 -12.42
N ARG A 144 -2.75 9.61 -13.09
CA ARG A 144 -4.00 10.20 -12.58
C ARG A 144 -4.51 9.44 -11.36
N GLY A 145 -4.40 8.12 -11.35
CA GLY A 145 -4.86 7.30 -10.22
C GLY A 145 -3.96 7.40 -8.99
N HIS A 146 -2.66 7.66 -9.17
CA HIS A 146 -1.70 7.75 -8.07
C HIS A 146 -1.50 9.20 -7.58
N LEU A 147 -2.57 9.82 -7.11
CA LEU A 147 -2.59 11.19 -6.57
C LEU A 147 -3.29 11.22 -5.22
N ILE A 148 -2.75 12.03 -4.29
CA ILE A 148 -3.45 12.40 -3.06
C ILE A 148 -4.40 13.55 -3.39
N THR A 149 -5.69 13.33 -3.21
CA THR A 149 -6.73 14.31 -3.53
C THR A 149 -6.95 15.31 -2.40
N PRO A 150 -7.67 16.42 -2.65
CA PRO A 150 -8.13 17.30 -1.58
C PRO A 150 -9.00 16.59 -0.53
N ALA A 151 -9.84 15.62 -0.93
CA ALA A 151 -10.67 14.87 0.01
C ALA A 151 -9.82 13.98 0.93
N MET A 152 -8.77 13.36 0.39
CA MET A 152 -7.80 12.60 1.18
C MET A 152 -7.07 13.50 2.17
N TRP A 153 -6.59 14.67 1.75
CA TRP A 153 -5.98 15.65 2.64
C TRP A 153 -6.91 16.07 3.78
N SER A 154 -8.14 16.49 3.46
CA SER A 154 -9.13 16.87 4.47
C SER A 154 -9.41 15.76 5.49
N LYS A 155 -9.45 14.50 5.03
CA LYS A 155 -9.64 13.35 5.93
C LYS A 155 -8.42 13.10 6.82
N ILE A 156 -7.21 13.25 6.26
CA ILE A 156 -5.95 13.12 7.01
C ILE A 156 -5.86 14.20 8.09
N ASP A 157 -6.13 15.46 7.75
CA ASP A 157 -6.10 16.58 8.70
C ASP A 157 -7.07 16.33 9.86
N ALA A 158 -8.34 16.01 9.54
CA ALA A 158 -9.35 15.72 10.55
C ALA A 158 -9.01 14.49 11.42
N PHE A 159 -8.30 13.50 10.87
CA PHE A 159 -7.83 12.34 11.62
C PHE A 159 -6.70 12.72 12.59
N ILE A 160 -5.71 13.48 12.12
CA ILE A 160 -4.60 13.95 12.96
C ILE A 160 -5.11 14.85 14.08
N GLU A 161 -6.00 15.80 13.78
CA GLU A 161 -6.62 16.67 14.79
C GLU A 161 -7.35 15.91 15.89
N ARG A 162 -7.97 14.77 15.56
CA ARG A 162 -8.70 13.94 16.52
C ARG A 162 -7.79 13.12 17.43
N HIS A 163 -6.57 12.81 17.00
CA HIS A 163 -5.74 11.79 17.65
C HIS A 163 -4.37 12.25 18.15
N VAL A 164 -3.89 13.43 17.75
CA VAL A 164 -2.55 13.94 18.10
C VAL A 164 -2.61 15.18 19.03
N ARG A 165 -3.80 15.69 19.32
CA ARG A 165 -4.00 16.81 20.26
C ARG A 165 -3.87 16.38 21.72
#